data_AF-A0A5K1FQ64-F1
#
_entry.id   AF-A0A5K1FQ64-F1
#
_cell.length_a   1.000
_cell.length_b   1.000
_cell.length_c   1.000
_cell.angle_alpha   90.00
_cell.angle_beta   90.00
_cell.angle_gamma   90.00
#
_symmetry.space_group_name_H-M   'P 1'
#
loop_
_entity.id
_entity.type
_entity.pdbx_description
1 polymer ?
#
loop_
_entity_poly.entity_id
_entity_poly.type
_entity_poly.pdbx_seq_one_letter_code
_entity_poly.pdbx_strand_id
1 'polypeptide(L)' 'MQLQSLMETLNSTEPHYIRCVKPNNLLKPTIFENSNVIQQLRCG' A
#
# COMPACT_ATOMS: atom_id res chain seq x y z
N MET A 1 -13.11 18.80 -8.58
CA MET A 1 -13.67 17.89 -9.60
C MET A 1 -12.69 16.81 -10.06
N GLN A 2 -11.36 17.03 -10.08
CA GLN A 2 -10.40 16.02 -10.57
C GLN A 2 -10.38 14.72 -9.74
N LEU A 3 -10.33 14.80 -8.40
CA LEU A 3 -10.38 13.61 -7.54
C LEU A 3 -11.69 12.82 -7.72
N GLN A 4 -12.82 13.51 -7.76
CA GLN A 4 -14.14 12.90 -7.92
C GLN A 4 -14.24 12.11 -9.23
N SER A 5 -13.85 12.72 -10.35
CA SER A 5 -13.85 12.07 -11.67
C SER A 5 -12.91 10.86 -11.75
N LEU A 6 -11.75 10.95 -11.09
CA LEU A 6 -10.83 9.80 -10.96
C LEU A 6 -11.48 8.64 -10.20
N MET A 7 -12.10 8.93 -9.05
CA MET A 7 -12.75 7.91 -8.23
C MET A 7 -13.94 7.25 -8.95
N GLU A 8 -14.74 8.01 -9.69
CA GLU A 8 -15.82 7.48 -10.53
C GLU A 8 -15.30 6.49 -11.57
N THR A 9 -14.18 6.84 -12.24
CA THR A 9 -13.54 5.96 -13.22
C THR A 9 -13.06 4.66 -12.57
N LEU A 10 -12.31 4.74 -11.46
CA LEU A 10 -11.80 3.57 -10.74
C LEU A 10 -12.93 2.65 -10.26
N ASN A 11 -14.00 3.23 -9.72
CA ASN A 11 -15.16 2.48 -9.21
C ASN A 11 -15.98 1.78 -10.31
N SER A 12 -15.84 2.20 -11.57
CA SER A 12 -16.51 1.57 -12.72
C SER A 12 -15.76 0.35 -13.28
N THR A 13 -14.57 0.06 -12.76
CA THR A 13 -13.71 -1.06 -13.20
C THR A 13 -13.58 -2.12 -12.11
N GLU A 14 -13.18 -3.34 -12.46
CA GLU A 14 -12.78 -4.34 -11.49
C GLU A 14 -11.38 -3.98 -10.93
N PRO A 15 -11.24 -3.68 -9.64
CA PRO A 15 -9.97 -3.19 -9.11
C PRO A 15 -9.02 -4.35 -8.77
N HIS A 16 -7.75 -4.19 -9.17
CA HIS A 16 -6.66 -5.09 -8.78
C HIS A 16 -5.66 -4.32 -7.90
N TYR A 17 -5.73 -4.52 -6.58
CA TYR A 17 -4.90 -3.81 -5.62
C TYR A 17 -3.60 -4.57 -5.30
N ILE A 18 -2.48 -3.84 -5.29
CA ILE A 18 -1.18 -4.33 -4.79
C ILE A 18 -0.82 -3.54 -3.53
N ARG A 19 -0.78 -4.21 -2.38
CA ARG A 19 -0.35 -3.60 -1.12
C ARG A 19 1.17 -3.70 -0.97
N CYS A 20 1.86 -2.59 -1.22
CA CYS A 20 3.30 -2.50 -0.95
C CYS A 20 3.56 -2.48 0.56
N VAL A 21 4.56 -3.24 1.01
CA VAL A 21 4.99 -3.30 2.42
C VAL A 21 6.47 -2.95 2.50
N LYS A 22 6.83 -1.98 3.35
CA LYS A 22 8.22 -1.56 3.56
C LYS A 22 8.90 -2.52 4.54
N PRO A 23 9.99 -3.22 4.15
CA PRO A 23 10.63 -4.21 5.00
C PRO A 23 11.49 -3.60 6.10
N ASN A 24 12.06 -2.41 5.90
CA ASN A 24 12.84 -1.68 6.91
C ASN A 24 12.84 -0.17 6.66
N ASN A 25 13.10 0.63 7.70
CA ASN A 25 13.19 2.10 7.55
C ASN A 25 14.58 2.62 7.17
N LEU A 26 15.60 1.78 7.21
CA LEU A 26 16.99 2.13 6.91
C LEU A 26 17.30 2.27 5.41
N LEU A 27 16.35 1.95 4.54
CA LEU A 27 16.50 1.97 3.08
C LEU A 27 17.61 1.04 2.60
N LYS A 28 17.83 -0.08 3.29
CA LYS A 28 18.85 -1.06 2.95
C LYS A 28 18.21 -2.33 2.38
N PRO A 29 18.82 -2.98 1.38
CA PRO A 29 18.37 -4.29 0.93
C PRO A 29 18.55 -5.32 2.05
N THR A 30 17.87 -6.47 1.92
CA THR A 30 18.00 -7.67 2.77
C THR A 30 17.73 -7.52 4.28
N ILE A 31 17.36 -6.33 4.77
CA ILE A 31 16.94 -6.11 6.16
C ILE A 31 15.41 -6.20 6.28
N PHE A 32 14.93 -6.98 7.24
CA PHE A 32 13.50 -7.18 7.52
C PHE A 32 13.18 -6.88 8.99
N GLU A 33 12.33 -5.89 9.22
CA GLU A 33 11.86 -5.42 10.53
C GLU A 33 10.45 -5.97 10.80
N ASN A 34 10.39 -7.09 11.53
CA ASN A 34 9.14 -7.84 11.73
C ASN A 34 8.01 -6.99 12.37
N SER A 35 8.31 -6.17 13.39
CA SER A 35 7.32 -5.32 14.05
C SER A 35 6.68 -4.33 13.09
N ASN A 36 7.50 -3.65 12.26
CA ASN A 36 7.04 -2.65 11.30
C ASN A 36 6.21 -3.30 10.18
N VAL A 37 6.60 -4.49 9.73
CA VAL A 37 5.84 -5.24 8.73
C VAL A 37 4.50 -5.73 9.29
N ILE A 38 4.48 -6.30 10.51
CA ILE A 38 3.23 -6.73 11.16
C ILE A 38 2.27 -5.54 11.36
N GLN A 39 2.78 -4.40 11.81
CA GLN A 39 1.97 -3.19 11.97
C GLN A 39 1.37 -2.75 10.63
N GLN A 40 2.18 -2.71 9.55
CA GLN A 40 1.71 -2.37 8.21
C GLN A 40 0.66 -3.34 7.68
N LEU A 41 0.71 -4.62 8.03
CA LEU A 41 -0.28 -5.61 7.62
C LEU A 41 -1.60 -5.44 8.39
N ARG A 42 -1.54 -5.03 9.67
CA ARG A 42 -2.70 -4.85 10.55
C ARG A 42 -3.44 -3.53 10.33
N CYS A 43 -2.77 -2.47 9.87
CA CYS A 43 -3.38 -1.15 9.68
C CYS A 43 -4.15 -1.02 8.35
N GLY A 44 -4.80 -2.10 7.90
CA GLY A 44 -5.66 -2.10 6.70
C GLY A 44 -7.01 -1.45 6.98
#